data_AF-A0A7I7MD31-F1
#
_entry.id   AF-A0A7I7MD31-F1
#
_cell.length_a   1.000
_cell.length_b   1.000
_cell.length_c   1.000
_cell.angle_alpha   90.00
_cell.angle_beta   90.00
_cell.angle_gamma   90.00
#
_symmetry.space_group_name_H-M   'P 1'
#
loop_
_entity.id
_entity.type
_entity.pdbx_description
1 polymer ?
#
loop_
_entity_poly.entity_id
_entity_poly.type
_entity_poly.pdbx_seq_one_letter_code
_entity_poly.pdbx_strand_id
1 'polypeptide(L)'
;MTADRRATLMSLPGVRILTRVPVPPGAVGITPTMAADRFTVAAPDLVTANRAMTVLATQASASGWPADVRFATPPRPVIGAPDALVATVRRAIPDATLVAAPEDGAPLPDGVDAVLTTVEPCGDPRGAAVQTAEFSVLARPYDDAVALDVAAALTGCRIDEVWPLTVADPQELVVFGAHLLGGPLTHQLTDLGARWSGELTTAPRYRMTVLPSTPAKPAVSRVPDGAAGTALYGQRWLMSAAALGRFLAALPPPMQLGKVEFADGSWRTAFSCDAAAADGTDISAYGSWPAAIAAGAVPS
;
A
#
# COMPACT_ATOMS: atom_id res chain seq x y z
N MET A 1 1.77 -22.59 -14.89
CA MET A 1 1.69 -21.54 -15.93
C MET A 1 1.32 -22.18 -17.26
N THR A 2 0.31 -21.68 -17.98
CA THR A 2 -0.07 -22.19 -19.31
C THR A 2 0.97 -21.79 -20.37
N ALA A 3 1.15 -22.61 -21.42
CA ALA A 3 2.15 -22.39 -22.46
C ALA A 3 1.98 -21.06 -23.22
N ASP A 4 0.72 -20.66 -23.45
CA ASP A 4 0.34 -19.46 -24.20
C ASP A 4 0.77 -18.15 -23.50
N ARG A 5 0.71 -18.12 -22.16
CA ARG A 5 1.12 -16.93 -21.38
C ARG A 5 2.62 -16.79 -21.24
N ARG A 6 3.32 -17.91 -21.15
CA ARG A 6 4.78 -17.91 -21.24
C ARG A 6 5.20 -17.27 -22.56
N ALA A 7 4.49 -17.54 -23.66
CA ALA A 7 4.72 -16.89 -24.95
C ALA A 7 4.37 -15.39 -24.94
N THR A 8 3.26 -14.95 -24.30
CA THR A 8 2.92 -13.52 -24.16
C THR A 8 3.92 -12.73 -23.30
N LEU A 9 4.44 -13.31 -22.22
CA LEU A 9 5.48 -12.66 -21.43
C LEU A 9 6.82 -12.64 -22.14
N MET A 10 7.16 -13.72 -22.86
CA MET A 10 8.37 -13.80 -23.67
C MET A 10 8.32 -12.89 -24.91
N SER A 11 7.16 -12.38 -25.30
CA SER A 11 7.02 -11.41 -26.38
C SER A 11 7.22 -9.95 -25.93
N LEU A 12 7.29 -9.68 -24.62
CA LEU A 12 7.66 -8.36 -24.10
C LEU A 12 9.18 -8.15 -24.24
N PRO A 13 9.63 -7.11 -24.96
CA PRO A 13 11.06 -6.85 -25.14
C PRO A 13 11.79 -6.73 -23.80
N GLY A 14 12.83 -7.54 -23.60
CA GLY A 14 13.67 -7.48 -22.40
C GLY A 14 13.13 -8.24 -21.18
N VAL A 15 11.92 -8.81 -21.23
CA VAL A 15 11.38 -9.61 -20.11
C VAL A 15 11.79 -11.07 -20.23
N ARG A 16 12.28 -11.65 -19.13
CA ARG A 16 12.69 -13.06 -19.05
C ARG A 16 12.23 -13.68 -17.73
N ILE A 17 11.83 -14.95 -17.79
CA ILE A 17 11.60 -15.77 -16.61
C ILE A 17 12.84 -16.63 -16.40
N LEU A 18 13.52 -16.40 -15.28
CA LEU A 18 14.74 -17.10 -14.89
C LEU A 18 14.42 -18.13 -13.82
N THR A 19 15.06 -19.29 -13.91
CA THR A 19 14.97 -20.35 -12.90
C THR A 19 16.38 -20.82 -12.60
N ARG A 20 16.86 -20.64 -11.36
CA ARG A 20 18.21 -21.03 -10.93
C ARG A 20 19.36 -20.35 -11.71
N VAL A 21 19.10 -19.22 -12.36
CA VAL A 21 20.10 -18.43 -13.09
C VAL A 21 20.11 -17.01 -12.52
N PRO A 22 21.29 -16.37 -12.34
CA PRO A 22 21.38 -15.00 -11.87
C PRO A 22 20.66 -14.01 -12.79
N VAL A 23 20.26 -12.88 -12.22
CA VAL A 23 19.71 -11.75 -12.98
C VAL A 23 20.83 -11.18 -13.88
N PRO A 24 20.60 -11.00 -15.19
CA PRO A 24 21.62 -10.48 -16.08
C PRO A 24 22.13 -9.10 -15.64
N PRO A 25 23.42 -8.78 -15.88
CA PRO A 25 23.94 -7.43 -15.64
C PRO A 25 23.09 -6.38 -16.36
N GLY A 26 22.73 -5.31 -15.63
CA GLY A 26 21.90 -4.22 -16.16
C GLY A 26 20.39 -4.50 -16.23
N ALA A 27 19.93 -5.66 -15.73
CA ALA A 27 18.51 -5.95 -15.53
C ALA A 27 18.09 -5.77 -14.07
N VAL A 28 16.79 -5.61 -13.85
CA VAL A 28 16.13 -5.71 -12.56
C VAL A 28 15.41 -7.04 -12.46
N GLY A 29 15.55 -7.73 -11.33
CA GLY A 29 14.89 -9.02 -11.07
C GLY A 29 13.91 -8.95 -9.92
N ILE A 30 12.68 -9.41 -10.10
CA ILE A 30 11.72 -9.65 -9.01
C ILE A 30 11.60 -11.15 -8.79
N THR A 31 11.97 -11.61 -7.60
CA THR A 31 11.73 -12.96 -7.11
C THR A 31 10.60 -12.89 -6.09
N PRO A 32 9.40 -13.42 -6.40
CA PRO A 32 8.26 -13.31 -5.52
C PRO A 32 8.42 -14.24 -4.30
N THR A 33 7.64 -13.98 -3.25
CA THR A 33 7.46 -14.88 -2.11
C THR A 33 7.14 -16.30 -2.58
N MET A 34 7.78 -17.28 -1.94
CA MET A 34 7.51 -18.73 -1.99
C MET A 34 6.68 -19.24 -3.17
N ALA A 35 7.18 -19.06 -4.40
CA ALA A 35 6.69 -19.84 -5.55
C ALA A 35 7.27 -21.26 -5.45
N ALA A 36 6.41 -22.29 -5.56
CA ALA A 36 6.81 -23.70 -5.49
C ALA A 36 7.98 -24.05 -6.44
N ASP A 37 8.03 -23.38 -7.59
CA ASP A 37 9.17 -23.33 -8.50
C ASP A 37 9.76 -21.91 -8.48
N ARG A 38 10.72 -21.64 -7.58
CA ARG A 38 11.34 -20.31 -7.45
C ARG A 38 11.82 -19.79 -8.81
N PHE A 39 11.18 -18.73 -9.29
CA PHE A 39 11.52 -18.04 -10.52
C PHE A 39 11.76 -16.56 -10.23
N THR A 40 12.52 -15.93 -11.12
CA THR A 40 12.75 -14.48 -11.10
C THR A 40 12.26 -13.90 -12.41
N VAL A 41 11.48 -12.83 -12.34
CA VAL A 41 11.13 -12.01 -13.50
C VAL A 41 12.22 -10.98 -13.68
N ALA A 42 13.05 -11.14 -14.70
CA ALA A 42 14.03 -10.15 -15.08
C ALA A 42 13.46 -9.23 -16.16
N ALA A 43 13.69 -7.93 -16.04
CA ALA A 43 13.28 -6.91 -17.01
C ALA A 43 14.30 -5.75 -17.04
N PRO A 44 14.22 -4.82 -18.01
CA PRO A 44 15.13 -3.67 -18.08
C PRO A 44 15.03 -2.72 -16.89
N ASP A 45 13.87 -2.66 -16.24
CA ASP A 45 13.60 -1.75 -15.13
C ASP A 45 12.54 -2.33 -14.18
N LEU A 46 12.41 -1.74 -12.99
CA LEU A 46 11.55 -2.23 -11.93
C LEU A 46 10.05 -2.13 -12.28
N VAL A 47 9.63 -1.10 -13.03
CA VAL A 47 8.24 -0.93 -13.44
C VAL A 47 7.84 -2.02 -14.43
N THR A 48 8.70 -2.32 -15.40
CA THR A 48 8.47 -3.40 -16.38
C THR A 48 8.48 -4.76 -15.69
N ALA A 49 9.40 -5.01 -14.74
CA ALA A 49 9.43 -6.25 -13.96
C ALA A 49 8.12 -6.43 -13.16
N ASN A 50 7.64 -5.38 -12.48
CA ASN A 50 6.41 -5.43 -11.69
C ASN A 50 5.17 -5.70 -12.57
N ARG A 51 5.06 -5.04 -13.73
CA ARG A 51 3.98 -5.29 -14.70
C ARG A 51 3.99 -6.72 -15.22
N ALA A 52 5.17 -7.25 -15.56
CA ALA A 52 5.33 -8.63 -15.98
C ALA A 52 4.91 -9.60 -14.86
N MET A 53 5.28 -9.31 -13.61
CA MET A 53 4.83 -10.08 -12.46
C MET A 53 3.30 -10.03 -12.28
N THR A 54 2.67 -8.86 -12.42
CA THR A 54 1.21 -8.71 -12.37
C THR A 54 0.50 -9.63 -13.37
N VAL A 55 0.98 -9.70 -14.62
CA VAL A 55 0.42 -10.60 -15.65
C VAL A 55 0.58 -12.08 -15.28
N LEU A 56 1.72 -12.45 -14.70
CA LEU A 56 1.94 -13.81 -14.20
C LEU A 56 1.00 -14.14 -13.03
N ALA A 57 0.80 -13.16 -12.15
CA ALA A 57 0.04 -13.29 -10.92
C ALA A 57 -1.47 -13.45 -11.16
N THR A 58 -2.03 -12.96 -12.28
CA THR A 58 -3.50 -12.96 -12.56
C THR A 58 -4.18 -14.34 -12.56
N GLN A 59 -3.42 -15.45 -12.55
CA GLN A 59 -3.97 -16.81 -12.41
C GLN A 59 -3.58 -17.52 -11.11
N ALA A 60 -2.84 -16.87 -10.22
CA ALA A 60 -2.54 -17.40 -8.91
C ALA A 60 -3.77 -17.25 -8.00
N SER A 61 -4.03 -18.27 -7.20
CA SER A 61 -5.11 -18.24 -6.20
C SER A 61 -4.70 -17.39 -5.00
N ALA A 62 -5.64 -16.61 -4.48
CA ALA A 62 -5.49 -15.91 -3.20
C ALA A 62 -5.34 -16.85 -2.00
N SER A 63 -5.73 -18.13 -2.13
CA SER A 63 -5.75 -19.11 -1.03
C SER A 63 -4.39 -19.43 -0.40
N GLY A 64 -3.29 -18.92 -0.97
CA GLY A 64 -1.94 -19.05 -0.41
C GLY A 64 -1.42 -17.79 0.32
N TRP A 65 -2.14 -16.67 0.27
CA TRP A 65 -1.69 -15.41 0.87
C TRP A 65 -2.16 -15.26 2.32
N PRO A 66 -1.31 -14.77 3.25
CA PRO A 66 -1.72 -14.45 4.61
C PRO A 66 -2.82 -13.38 4.63
N ALA A 67 -3.79 -13.54 5.53
CA ALA A 67 -4.87 -12.57 5.70
C ALA A 67 -4.41 -11.20 6.20
N ASP A 68 -3.18 -11.11 6.72
CA ASP A 68 -2.52 -9.91 7.25
C ASP A 68 -1.35 -9.41 6.39
N VAL A 69 -1.30 -9.80 5.12
CA VAL A 69 -0.33 -9.29 4.13
C VAL A 69 -0.27 -7.77 4.12
N ARG A 70 0.95 -7.21 3.98
CA ARG A 70 1.17 -5.77 3.83
C ARG A 70 1.21 -5.39 2.36
N PHE A 71 0.50 -4.34 1.98
CA PHE A 71 0.48 -3.83 0.61
C PHE A 71 1.37 -2.60 0.40
N ALA A 72 1.97 -2.08 1.47
CA ALA A 72 2.93 -0.99 1.39
C ALA A 72 3.98 -1.08 2.50
N THR A 73 5.17 -0.56 2.22
CA THR A 73 6.18 -0.28 3.26
C THR A 73 5.65 0.79 4.22
N PRO A 74 5.82 0.64 5.55
CA PRO A 74 5.44 1.69 6.49
C PRO A 74 6.24 2.98 6.22
N PRO A 75 5.72 4.18 6.54
CA PRO A 75 6.40 5.46 6.26
C PRO A 75 7.76 5.61 6.95
N ARG A 76 7.96 4.88 8.05
CA ARG A 76 9.21 4.86 8.83
C ARG A 76 9.74 3.42 8.91
N PRO A 77 10.24 2.86 7.80
CA PRO A 77 10.62 1.46 7.79
C PRO A 77 11.91 1.22 8.56
N VAL A 78 12.04 0.04 9.16
CA VAL A 78 13.29 -0.44 9.73
C VAL A 78 14.04 -1.21 8.65
N ILE A 79 15.20 -0.70 8.22
CA ILE A 79 15.99 -1.25 7.13
C ILE A 79 17.35 -1.72 7.65
N GLY A 80 17.63 -3.01 7.48
CA GLY A 80 18.98 -3.54 7.65
C GLY A 80 19.84 -3.18 6.45
N ALA A 81 20.93 -2.44 6.64
CA ALA A 81 21.79 -2.01 5.54
C ALA A 81 23.27 -2.20 5.87
N PRO A 82 24.10 -2.67 4.92
CA PRO A 82 25.54 -2.63 5.05
C PRO A 82 26.02 -1.17 4.98
N ASP A 83 27.17 -0.87 5.59
CA ASP A 83 27.74 0.48 5.64
C ASP A 83 27.84 1.14 4.26
N ALA A 84 28.16 0.35 3.23
CA ALA A 84 28.25 0.80 1.84
C ALA A 84 26.94 1.39 1.28
N LEU A 85 25.78 1.00 1.81
CA LEU A 85 24.46 1.43 1.33
C LEU A 85 23.76 2.43 2.26
N VAL A 86 24.27 2.67 3.47
CA VAL A 86 23.66 3.59 4.45
C VAL A 86 23.38 4.97 3.87
N ALA A 87 24.35 5.56 3.16
CA ALA A 87 24.19 6.89 2.56
C ALA A 87 23.11 6.91 1.47
N THR A 88 23.01 5.84 0.68
CA THR A 88 21.98 5.68 -0.36
C THR A 88 20.59 5.60 0.27
N VAL A 89 20.42 4.81 1.33
CA VAL A 89 19.13 4.70 2.04
C VAL A 89 18.74 6.02 2.68
N ARG A 90 19.65 6.71 3.37
CA ARG A 90 19.34 8.02 3.99
C ARG A 90 18.86 9.06 2.99
N ARG A 91 19.38 9.03 1.77
CA ARG A 91 18.95 9.93 0.70
C ARG A 91 17.58 9.56 0.14
N ALA A 92 17.32 8.26 -0.05
CA ALA A 92 16.09 7.76 -0.68
C ALA A 92 14.91 7.67 0.29
N ILE A 93 15.16 7.29 1.54
CA ILE A 93 14.16 7.04 2.59
C ILE A 93 14.66 7.72 3.88
N PRO A 94 14.55 9.06 3.99
CA PRO A 94 15.12 9.81 5.11
C PRO A 94 14.62 9.37 6.48
N ASP A 95 13.34 8.98 6.55
CA ASP A 95 12.65 8.57 7.78
C ASP A 95 12.88 7.10 8.16
N ALA A 96 13.69 6.35 7.41
CA ALA A 96 14.01 4.97 7.75
C ALA A 96 14.81 4.87 9.06
N THR A 97 14.50 3.89 9.89
CA THR A 97 15.39 3.47 10.97
C THR A 97 16.41 2.49 10.39
N LEU A 98 17.70 2.79 10.51
CA LEU A 98 18.76 1.91 10.01
C LEU A 98 19.30 1.03 11.12
N VAL A 99 19.39 -0.27 10.84
CA VAL A 99 20.06 -1.25 11.70
C VAL A 99 21.16 -1.95 10.90
N ALA A 100 22.09 -2.59 11.61
CA ALA A 100 23.11 -3.40 10.95
C ALA A 100 22.42 -4.50 10.12
N ALA A 101 22.86 -4.70 8.88
CA ALA A 101 22.42 -5.84 8.10
C ALA A 101 22.80 -7.15 8.83
N PRO A 102 21.90 -8.14 8.86
CA PRO A 102 22.24 -9.45 9.41
C PRO A 102 23.33 -10.12 8.55
N GLU A 103 23.96 -11.16 9.10
CA GLU A 103 24.89 -11.99 8.33
C GLU A 103 24.22 -12.58 7.07
N ASP A 104 24.98 -12.74 5.99
CA ASP A 104 24.47 -13.27 4.73
C ASP A 104 23.79 -14.64 4.93
N GLY A 105 22.54 -14.75 4.46
CA GLY A 105 21.73 -15.96 4.57
C GLY A 105 21.00 -16.13 5.92
N ALA A 106 21.18 -15.23 6.88
CA ALA A 106 20.38 -15.23 8.10
C ALA A 106 18.93 -14.80 7.80
N PRO A 107 17.93 -15.32 8.55
CA PRO A 107 16.57 -14.81 8.47
C PRO A 107 16.51 -13.31 8.78
N LEU A 108 15.53 -12.61 8.19
CA LEU A 108 15.26 -11.22 8.55
C LEU A 108 14.91 -11.15 10.05
N PRO A 109 15.58 -10.28 10.82
CA PRO A 109 15.27 -10.11 12.25
C PRO A 109 13.85 -9.60 12.47
N ASP A 110 13.28 -9.94 13.63
CA ASP A 110 11.99 -9.40 14.04
C ASP A 110 12.05 -7.86 14.10
N GLY A 111 11.00 -7.23 13.60
CA GLY A 111 10.91 -5.77 13.53
C GLY A 111 11.71 -5.11 12.40
N VAL A 112 12.42 -5.88 11.55
CA VAL A 112 13.06 -5.37 10.33
C VAL A 112 12.12 -5.57 9.14
N ASP A 113 11.85 -4.48 8.41
CA ASP A 113 10.94 -4.48 7.26
C ASP A 113 11.60 -5.03 5.99
N ALA A 114 12.85 -4.64 5.77
CA ALA A 114 13.65 -5.07 4.63
C ALA A 114 15.15 -5.05 4.95
N VAL A 115 15.92 -5.87 4.23
CA VAL A 115 17.38 -5.91 4.30
C VAL A 115 17.97 -5.64 2.92
N LEU A 116 19.01 -4.82 2.88
CA LEU A 116 19.80 -4.54 1.69
C LEU A 116 21.08 -5.38 1.67
N THR A 117 21.49 -5.83 0.48
CA THR A 117 22.78 -6.50 0.27
C THR A 117 23.44 -6.00 -1.02
N THR A 118 24.77 -5.94 -1.04
CA THR A 118 25.61 -5.55 -2.19
C THR A 118 26.10 -6.75 -3.01
N VAL A 119 25.85 -7.98 -2.55
CA VAL A 119 26.24 -9.23 -3.22
C VAL A 119 25.01 -9.88 -3.84
N GLU A 120 25.14 -10.54 -5.00
CA GLU A 120 24.05 -11.35 -5.55
C GLU A 120 23.81 -12.58 -4.67
N PRO A 121 22.67 -12.72 -3.96
CA PRO A 121 22.33 -14.02 -3.41
C PRO A 121 21.94 -14.90 -4.57
N CYS A 122 22.78 -15.86 -4.93
CA CYS A 122 22.39 -16.99 -5.77
C CYS A 122 21.52 -17.93 -4.91
N GLY A 123 20.30 -17.50 -4.59
CA GLY A 123 19.31 -18.33 -3.89
C GLY A 123 19.32 -18.23 -2.35
N ASP A 124 18.34 -17.46 -1.87
CA ASP A 124 17.60 -17.52 -0.60
C ASP A 124 18.06 -16.76 0.66
N PRO A 125 17.23 -15.79 1.10
CA PRO A 125 16.80 -15.73 2.50
C PRO A 125 15.25 -15.59 2.61
N ARG A 126 14.57 -16.73 2.57
CA ARG A 126 13.20 -17.10 2.98
C ARG A 126 12.00 -16.25 2.52
N GLY A 127 12.18 -15.15 1.79
CA GLY A 127 11.08 -14.26 1.38
C GLY A 127 11.25 -13.61 0.00
N ALA A 128 10.60 -12.46 -0.21
CA ALA A 128 10.60 -11.74 -1.48
C ALA A 128 11.95 -11.06 -1.72
N ALA A 129 12.37 -10.96 -2.99
CA ALA A 129 13.60 -10.25 -3.35
C ALA A 129 13.43 -9.38 -4.60
N VAL A 130 13.99 -8.18 -4.56
CA VAL A 130 14.14 -7.28 -5.72
C VAL A 130 15.62 -7.01 -5.93
N GLN A 131 16.15 -7.41 -7.08
CA GLN A 131 17.57 -7.36 -7.41
C GLN A 131 17.82 -6.29 -8.48
N THR A 132 18.87 -5.50 -8.29
CA THR A 132 19.38 -4.51 -9.24
C THR A 132 20.87 -4.75 -9.48
N ALA A 133 21.50 -3.95 -10.35
CA ALA A 133 22.94 -4.01 -10.57
C ALA A 133 23.77 -3.58 -9.34
N GLU A 134 23.20 -2.80 -8.43
CA GLU A 134 23.93 -2.19 -7.30
C GLU A 134 23.61 -2.83 -5.95
N PHE A 135 22.40 -3.34 -5.80
CA PHE A 135 21.91 -3.90 -4.54
C PHE A 135 20.75 -4.88 -4.77
N SER A 136 20.50 -5.71 -3.76
CA SER A 136 19.24 -6.45 -3.62
C SER A 136 18.48 -6.00 -2.37
N VAL A 137 17.17 -5.91 -2.47
CA VAL A 137 16.24 -5.72 -1.37
C VAL A 137 15.60 -7.06 -1.04
N LEU A 138 15.68 -7.46 0.22
CA LEU A 138 15.13 -8.70 0.75
C LEU A 138 14.03 -8.34 1.75
N ALA A 139 12.87 -8.98 1.65
CA ALA A 139 11.77 -8.83 2.59
C ALA A 139 11.29 -10.21 3.06
N ARG A 140 10.47 -10.23 4.11
CA ARG A 140 9.89 -11.46 4.67
C ARG A 140 8.97 -12.13 3.63
N PRO A 141 8.66 -13.44 3.77
CA PRO A 141 7.64 -14.05 2.95
C PRO A 141 6.33 -13.21 2.98
N TYR A 142 5.77 -12.98 1.79
CA TYR A 142 4.58 -12.18 1.51
C TYR A 142 4.71 -10.66 1.70
N ASP A 143 5.88 -10.15 2.08
CA ASP A 143 6.18 -8.71 2.11
C ASP A 143 6.73 -8.21 0.75
N ASP A 144 6.27 -8.79 -0.35
CA ASP A 144 6.70 -8.44 -1.72
C ASP A 144 6.46 -6.96 -2.06
N ALA A 145 5.32 -6.42 -1.62
CA ALA A 145 5.02 -5.00 -1.79
C ALA A 145 6.04 -4.12 -1.03
N VAL A 146 6.52 -4.58 0.13
CA VAL A 146 7.51 -3.86 0.93
C VAL A 146 8.86 -3.84 0.20
N ALA A 147 9.30 -5.00 -0.32
CA ALA A 147 10.52 -5.08 -1.12
C ALA A 147 10.47 -4.16 -2.35
N LEU A 148 9.31 -4.12 -3.04
CA LEU A 148 9.10 -3.26 -4.19
C LEU A 148 9.15 -1.78 -3.85
N ASP A 149 8.49 -1.35 -2.77
CA ASP A 149 8.48 0.05 -2.35
C ASP A 149 9.87 0.54 -1.94
N VAL A 150 10.63 -0.29 -1.20
CA VAL A 150 12.02 0.04 -0.83
C VAL A 150 12.91 0.12 -2.08
N ALA A 151 12.81 -0.85 -2.99
CA ALA A 151 13.56 -0.81 -4.25
C ALA A 151 13.16 0.39 -5.13
N ALA A 152 11.87 0.73 -5.18
CA ALA A 152 11.37 1.87 -5.93
C ALA A 152 11.92 3.18 -5.39
N ALA A 153 11.93 3.36 -4.06
CA ALA A 153 12.53 4.52 -3.42
C ALA A 153 14.03 4.65 -3.75
N LEU A 154 14.78 3.55 -3.66
CA LEU A 154 16.23 3.53 -3.91
C LEU A 154 16.60 3.77 -5.38
N THR A 155 15.74 3.33 -6.30
CA THR A 155 15.93 3.54 -7.76
C THR A 155 15.30 4.85 -8.26
N GLY A 156 14.62 5.60 -7.39
CA GLY A 156 13.94 6.84 -7.76
C GLY A 156 12.74 6.64 -8.69
N CYS A 157 12.14 5.45 -8.71
CA CYS A 157 10.93 5.19 -9.50
C CYS A 157 9.68 5.17 -8.62
N ARG A 158 8.51 5.25 -9.25
CA ARG A 158 7.21 5.18 -8.59
C ARG A 158 6.44 3.95 -9.06
N ILE A 159 5.90 3.18 -8.11
CA ILE A 159 5.05 2.02 -8.37
C ILE A 159 3.75 2.20 -7.59
N ASP A 160 2.70 2.65 -8.28
CA ASP A 160 1.39 2.84 -7.66
C ASP A 160 0.64 1.51 -7.47
N GLU A 161 0.74 0.61 -8.45
CA GLU A 161 0.13 -0.71 -8.44
C GLU A 161 1.21 -1.80 -8.31
N VAL A 162 1.33 -2.39 -7.13
CA VAL A 162 2.22 -3.52 -6.89
C VAL A 162 1.52 -4.83 -7.21
N TRP A 163 2.23 -5.78 -7.81
CA TRP A 163 1.65 -7.06 -8.24
C TRP A 163 0.92 -7.86 -7.14
N PRO A 164 1.28 -7.79 -5.82
CA PRO A 164 0.53 -8.50 -4.78
C PRO A 164 -0.95 -8.10 -4.71
N LEU A 165 -1.30 -6.87 -5.11
CA LEU A 165 -2.70 -6.43 -5.18
C LEU A 165 -3.55 -7.27 -6.13
N THR A 166 -2.94 -7.95 -7.10
CA THR A 166 -3.64 -8.79 -8.08
C THR A 166 -4.03 -10.17 -7.51
N VAL A 167 -3.38 -10.60 -6.43
CA VAL A 167 -3.50 -11.98 -5.94
C VAL A 167 -3.89 -12.09 -4.48
N ALA A 168 -3.67 -11.06 -3.66
CA ALA A 168 -3.89 -11.14 -2.22
C ALA A 168 -5.21 -10.50 -1.74
N ASP A 169 -6.20 -10.39 -2.65
CA ASP A 169 -7.57 -9.95 -2.37
C ASP A 169 -7.69 -8.68 -1.47
N PRO A 170 -7.16 -7.53 -1.93
CA PRO A 170 -7.15 -6.30 -1.14
C PRO A 170 -8.57 -5.79 -0.85
N GLN A 171 -8.80 -5.36 0.39
CA GLN A 171 -10.02 -4.72 0.82
C GLN A 171 -9.89 -3.20 0.71
N GLU A 172 -10.93 -2.57 0.19
CA GLU A 172 -10.99 -1.13 -0.01
C GLU A 172 -11.60 -0.42 1.21
N LEU A 173 -10.97 0.68 1.64
CA LEU A 173 -11.48 1.59 2.66
C LEU A 173 -11.32 3.03 2.21
N VAL A 174 -12.41 3.79 2.22
CA VAL A 174 -12.41 5.23 1.91
C VAL A 174 -12.47 6.07 3.18
N VAL A 175 -11.65 7.11 3.24
CA VAL A 175 -11.55 8.03 4.39
C VAL A 175 -11.78 9.47 3.94
N PHE A 176 -12.31 10.31 4.86
CA PHE A 176 -12.70 11.70 4.56
C PHE A 176 -12.03 12.75 5.46
N GLY A 177 -11.22 12.34 6.43
CA GLY A 177 -10.78 13.19 7.54
C GLY A 177 -9.34 12.98 8.00
N ALA A 178 -9.16 12.77 9.30
CA ALA A 178 -7.84 12.66 9.93
C ALA A 178 -6.92 11.55 9.36
N HIS A 179 -7.49 10.57 8.65
CA HIS A 179 -6.78 9.48 7.98
C HIS A 179 -6.37 9.78 6.53
N LEU A 180 -6.78 10.93 5.96
CA LEU A 180 -6.27 11.38 4.67
C LEU A 180 -4.73 11.43 4.71
N LEU A 181 -4.05 11.17 3.60
CA LEU A 181 -2.59 11.20 3.46
C LEU A 181 -2.02 12.51 4.02
N GLY A 182 -1.04 12.39 4.93
CA GLY A 182 -0.45 13.53 5.65
C GLY A 182 -1.26 13.99 6.88
N GLY A 183 -2.42 13.39 7.14
CA GLY A 183 -3.24 13.63 8.31
C GLY A 183 -2.67 13.01 9.60
N PRO A 184 -3.14 13.44 10.78
CA PRO A 184 -2.59 13.01 12.06
C PRO A 184 -2.86 11.54 12.38
N LEU A 185 -3.90 10.93 11.80
CA LEU A 185 -4.30 9.54 12.04
C LEU A 185 -3.97 8.60 10.87
N THR A 186 -3.28 9.06 9.83
CA THR A 186 -2.88 8.21 8.69
C THR A 186 -2.05 7.00 9.14
N HIS A 187 -1.27 7.13 10.22
CA HIS A 187 -0.49 6.04 10.80
C HIS A 187 -1.34 4.80 11.12
N GLN A 188 -2.60 4.98 11.53
CA GLN A 188 -3.50 3.86 11.82
C GLN A 188 -3.84 3.00 10.59
N LEU A 189 -3.63 3.52 9.37
CA LEU A 189 -3.74 2.77 8.12
C LEU A 189 -2.38 2.23 7.69
N THR A 190 -1.35 3.08 7.72
CA THR A 190 -0.03 2.71 7.20
C THR A 190 0.68 1.68 8.07
N ASP A 191 0.49 1.72 9.38
CA ASP A 191 1.05 0.74 10.32
C ASP A 191 0.39 -0.64 10.14
N LEU A 192 -0.81 -0.67 9.56
CA LEU A 192 -1.51 -1.89 9.14
C LEU A 192 -1.11 -2.35 7.73
N GLY A 193 -0.12 -1.71 7.09
CA GLY A 193 0.34 -2.04 5.74
C GLY A 193 -0.61 -1.61 4.63
N ALA A 194 -1.50 -0.64 4.88
CA ALA A 194 -2.41 -0.14 3.86
C ALA A 194 -1.68 0.68 2.79
N ARG A 195 -2.04 0.46 1.53
CA ARG A 195 -1.57 1.21 0.37
C ARG A 195 -2.55 2.29 -0.02
N TRP A 196 -2.06 3.51 -0.22
CA TRP A 196 -2.85 4.59 -0.80
C TRP A 196 -3.20 4.28 -2.27
N SER A 197 -4.44 4.53 -2.68
CA SER A 197 -4.98 4.10 -3.99
C SER A 197 -5.85 5.17 -4.66
N GLY A 198 -5.49 6.43 -4.48
CA GLY A 198 -6.11 7.54 -5.20
C GLY A 198 -7.17 8.30 -4.41
N GLU A 199 -7.61 9.37 -5.05
CA GLU A 199 -8.65 10.28 -4.57
C GLU A 199 -9.97 9.96 -5.25
N LEU A 200 -11.07 10.30 -4.60
CA LEU A 200 -12.41 10.14 -5.15
C LEU A 200 -13.39 11.11 -4.50
N THR A 201 -14.56 11.24 -5.11
CA THR A 201 -15.63 12.11 -4.60
C THR A 201 -16.91 11.31 -4.43
N THR A 202 -17.59 11.49 -3.29
CA THR A 202 -18.92 10.90 -3.07
C THR A 202 -19.91 11.37 -4.14
N ALA A 203 -21.04 10.67 -4.30
CA ALA A 203 -22.20 11.25 -4.97
C ALA A 203 -22.62 12.56 -4.25
N PRO A 204 -23.35 13.48 -4.90
CA PRO A 204 -23.78 14.74 -4.28
C PRO A 204 -24.98 14.56 -3.33
N ARG A 205 -24.89 13.57 -2.43
CA ARG A 205 -25.96 13.12 -1.52
C ARG A 205 -25.49 13.02 -0.06
N TYR A 206 -24.38 13.68 0.27
CA TYR A 206 -23.76 13.58 1.59
C TYR A 206 -23.61 14.95 2.24
N ARG A 207 -23.60 14.96 3.57
CA ARG A 207 -23.21 16.10 4.38
C ARG A 207 -21.98 15.76 5.22
N MET A 208 -21.17 16.76 5.50
CA MET A 208 -20.02 16.67 6.40
C MET A 208 -20.26 17.61 7.58
N THR A 209 -20.27 17.08 8.80
CA THR A 209 -20.37 17.86 10.04
C THR A 209 -19.14 17.64 10.92
N VAL A 210 -18.85 18.59 11.81
CA VAL A 210 -17.75 18.47 12.78
C VAL A 210 -18.24 17.74 14.02
N LEU A 211 -17.62 16.61 14.36
CA LEU A 211 -17.89 15.90 15.62
C LEU A 211 -17.16 16.58 16.79
N PRO A 212 -17.81 16.71 17.97
CA PRO A 212 -17.20 17.25 19.18
C PRO A 212 -16.23 16.21 19.79
N SER A 213 -15.02 16.14 19.23
CA SER A 213 -13.95 15.21 19.64
C SER A 213 -12.61 15.93 19.68
N THR A 214 -11.63 15.37 20.38
CA THR A 214 -10.26 15.91 20.45
C THR A 214 -9.27 14.84 19.97
N PRO A 215 -8.58 15.05 18.83
CA PRO A 215 -8.79 16.12 17.86
C PRO A 215 -10.16 16.00 17.17
N ALA A 216 -10.65 17.11 16.59
CA ALA A 216 -11.90 17.14 15.84
C ALA A 216 -11.88 16.16 14.65
N LYS A 217 -13.06 15.59 14.33
CA LYS A 217 -13.22 14.60 13.26
C LYS A 217 -14.43 14.93 12.40
N PRO A 218 -14.40 14.65 11.09
CA PRO A 218 -15.59 14.76 10.26
C PRO A 218 -16.54 13.60 10.53
N ALA A 219 -17.83 13.90 10.60
CA ALA A 219 -18.92 12.96 10.39
C ALA A 219 -19.45 13.13 8.97
N VAL A 220 -19.30 12.09 8.14
CA VAL A 220 -19.95 12.00 6.83
C VAL A 220 -21.23 11.17 6.98
N SER A 221 -22.35 11.72 6.53
CA SER A 221 -23.65 11.03 6.54
C SER A 221 -24.44 11.33 5.27
N ARG A 222 -25.23 10.36 4.80
CA ARG A 222 -26.11 10.55 3.63
C ARG A 222 -27.30 11.41 4.03
N VAL A 223 -27.70 12.35 3.18
CA VAL A 223 -28.90 13.16 3.40
C VAL A 223 -30.16 12.36 3.01
N PRO A 224 -31.33 12.67 3.61
CA PRO A 224 -32.61 12.09 3.17
C PRO A 224 -32.91 12.39 1.71
N ASP A 225 -33.66 11.51 1.04
CA ASP A 225 -34.06 11.76 -0.34
C ASP A 225 -34.90 13.05 -0.45
N GLY A 226 -34.59 13.87 -1.45
CA GLY A 226 -35.19 15.20 -1.64
C GLY A 226 -34.46 16.34 -0.90
N ALA A 227 -33.55 16.04 0.03
CA ALA A 227 -32.68 17.05 0.63
C ALA A 227 -31.46 17.34 -0.26
N ALA A 228 -30.95 18.57 -0.19
CA ALA A 228 -29.71 18.94 -0.86
C ALA A 228 -28.51 18.31 -0.15
N GLY A 229 -27.69 17.56 -0.90
CA GLY A 229 -26.41 17.04 -0.46
C GLY A 229 -25.25 17.70 -1.20
N THR A 230 -24.04 17.37 -0.79
CA THR A 230 -22.79 17.82 -1.42
C THR A 230 -21.93 16.62 -1.79
N ALA A 231 -21.13 16.78 -2.84
CA ALA A 231 -20.11 15.82 -3.22
C ALA A 231 -18.88 16.08 -2.35
N LEU A 232 -18.41 15.07 -1.62
CA LEU A 232 -17.34 15.21 -0.64
C LEU A 232 -16.07 14.50 -1.12
N TYR A 233 -14.94 15.18 -1.01
CA TYR A 233 -13.63 14.61 -1.29
C TYR A 233 -13.25 13.56 -0.24
N GLY A 234 -12.75 12.42 -0.70
CA GLY A 234 -12.14 11.39 0.12
C GLY A 234 -10.93 10.77 -0.56
N GLN A 235 -10.26 9.88 0.18
CA GLN A 235 -9.13 9.11 -0.33
C GLN A 235 -9.34 7.62 -0.08
N ARG A 236 -8.91 6.83 -1.06
CA ARG A 236 -9.02 5.39 -1.04
C ARG A 236 -7.73 4.74 -0.57
N TRP A 237 -7.88 3.73 0.28
CA TRP A 237 -6.81 2.87 0.75
C TRP A 237 -7.14 1.41 0.48
N LEU A 238 -6.10 0.62 0.20
CA LEU A 238 -6.16 -0.83 0.00
C LEU A 238 -5.43 -1.51 1.15
N MET A 239 -6.09 -2.42 1.86
CA MET A 239 -5.52 -3.11 3.01
C MET A 239 -5.97 -4.58 3.04
N SER A 240 -5.29 -5.42 3.81
CA SER A 240 -5.71 -6.82 3.92
C SER A 240 -7.03 -6.97 4.70
N ALA A 241 -7.69 -8.12 4.57
CA ALA A 241 -8.92 -8.39 5.33
C ALA A 241 -8.68 -8.36 6.85
N ALA A 242 -7.57 -8.92 7.34
CA ALA A 242 -7.24 -8.88 8.76
C ALA A 242 -6.90 -7.44 9.23
N ALA A 243 -6.24 -6.65 8.38
CA ALA A 243 -5.98 -5.24 8.67
C ALA A 243 -7.28 -4.45 8.80
N LEU A 244 -8.23 -4.62 7.88
CA LEU A 244 -9.55 -3.98 7.95
C LEU A 244 -10.32 -4.41 9.21
N GLY A 245 -10.26 -5.70 9.58
CA GLY A 245 -10.89 -6.21 10.80
C GLY A 245 -10.29 -5.61 12.07
N ARG A 246 -8.96 -5.52 12.17
CA ARG A 246 -8.27 -4.85 13.29
C ARG A 246 -8.64 -3.37 13.38
N PHE A 247 -8.68 -2.70 12.24
CA PHE A 247 -9.06 -1.30 12.15
C PHE A 247 -10.50 -1.06 12.64
N LEU A 248 -11.45 -1.87 12.17
CA LEU A 248 -12.85 -1.81 12.59
C LEU A 248 -12.99 -2.08 14.10
N ALA A 249 -12.28 -3.06 14.64
CA ALA A 249 -12.33 -3.40 16.07
C ALA A 249 -11.79 -2.27 16.97
N ALA A 250 -10.85 -1.45 16.46
CA ALA A 250 -10.29 -0.31 17.18
C ALA A 250 -11.09 0.99 16.99
N LEU A 251 -12.15 0.98 16.18
CA LEU A 251 -12.89 2.18 15.79
C LEU A 251 -13.74 2.70 16.98
N PRO A 252 -13.51 3.94 17.47
CA PRO A 252 -14.23 4.45 18.62
C PRO A 252 -15.63 4.93 18.23
N PRO A 253 -16.64 4.85 19.13
CA PRO A 253 -17.91 5.55 18.94
C PRO A 253 -17.69 7.06 18.71
N PRO A 254 -18.50 7.74 17.89
CA PRO A 254 -19.63 7.23 17.10
C PRO A 254 -19.23 6.76 15.67
N MET A 255 -17.94 6.54 15.42
CA MET A 255 -17.44 6.23 14.08
C MET A 255 -17.88 4.83 13.63
N GLN A 256 -18.21 4.71 12.36
CA GLN A 256 -18.68 3.46 11.74
C GLN A 256 -18.04 3.26 10.37
N LEU A 257 -18.01 2.01 9.90
CA LEU A 257 -17.74 1.69 8.49
C LEU A 257 -19.03 1.27 7.81
N GLY A 258 -19.39 1.96 6.73
CA GLY A 258 -20.62 1.74 5.99
C GLY A 258 -20.42 1.84 4.48
N LYS A 259 -21.47 1.52 3.71
CA LYS A 259 -21.45 1.71 2.26
C LYS A 259 -21.78 3.15 1.91
N VAL A 260 -20.90 3.78 1.13
CA VAL A 260 -21.05 5.14 0.60
C VAL A 260 -21.07 5.10 -0.92
N GLU A 261 -22.00 5.84 -1.51
CA GLU A 261 -22.19 6.03 -2.95
C GLU A 261 -21.21 7.09 -3.47
N PHE A 262 -20.52 6.78 -4.55
CA PHE A 262 -19.53 7.67 -5.17
C PHE A 262 -20.03 8.25 -6.49
N ALA A 263 -19.35 9.29 -6.98
CA ALA A 263 -19.75 10.00 -8.19
C ALA A 263 -19.81 9.09 -9.45
N ASP A 264 -19.10 7.96 -9.43
CA ASP A 264 -19.14 6.93 -10.47
C ASP A 264 -20.31 5.93 -10.32
N GLY A 265 -21.20 6.15 -9.35
CA GLY A 265 -22.35 5.30 -9.05
C GLY A 265 -22.02 4.05 -8.24
N SER A 266 -20.75 3.80 -7.91
CA SER A 266 -20.36 2.63 -7.13
C SER A 266 -20.55 2.85 -5.63
N TRP A 267 -20.66 1.74 -4.90
CA TRP A 267 -20.82 1.72 -3.45
C TRP A 267 -19.61 1.07 -2.79
N ARG A 268 -18.86 1.86 -2.01
CA ARG A 268 -17.60 1.45 -1.39
C ARG A 268 -17.68 1.48 0.12
N THR A 269 -16.87 0.66 0.78
CA THR A 269 -16.76 0.70 2.24
C THR A 269 -16.00 1.96 2.63
N ALA A 270 -16.60 2.80 3.48
CA ALA A 270 -16.05 4.10 3.83
C ALA A 270 -16.34 4.45 5.29
N PHE A 271 -15.56 5.39 5.80
CA PHE A 271 -15.86 6.06 7.05
C PHE A 271 -17.22 6.75 6.98
N SER A 272 -18.04 6.44 7.98
CA SER A 272 -19.31 7.11 8.25
C SER A 272 -19.41 7.39 9.75
N CYS A 273 -20.44 8.10 10.12
CA CYS A 273 -20.86 8.27 11.50
C CYS A 273 -22.31 7.83 11.63
N ASP A 274 -22.73 7.45 12.84
CA ASP A 274 -24.15 7.44 13.19
C ASP A 274 -24.77 8.80 12.82
N ALA A 275 -25.85 8.78 12.03
CA ALA A 275 -26.52 10.00 11.58
C ALA A 275 -27.03 10.85 12.76
N ALA A 276 -27.39 10.22 13.88
CA ALA A 276 -27.81 10.92 15.09
C ALA A 276 -26.67 11.68 15.78
N ALA A 277 -25.42 11.22 15.61
CA ALA A 277 -24.23 11.87 16.15
C ALA A 277 -23.65 12.94 15.20
N ALA A 278 -24.18 13.06 13.98
CA ALA A 278 -23.73 14.01 12.97
C ALA A 278 -24.48 15.37 13.09
N ASP A 279 -24.63 15.90 14.30
CA ASP A 279 -25.41 17.10 14.63
C ASP A 279 -24.59 18.38 14.81
N GLY A 280 -23.27 18.30 14.69
CA GLY A 280 -22.36 19.45 14.78
C GLY A 280 -22.41 20.39 13.57
N THR A 281 -21.50 21.37 13.55
CA THR A 281 -21.43 22.39 12.49
C THR A 281 -21.30 21.76 11.11
N ASP A 282 -22.22 22.11 10.21
CA ASP A 282 -22.19 21.69 8.82
C ASP A 282 -21.09 22.42 8.05
N ILE A 283 -20.15 21.64 7.52
CA ILE A 283 -19.00 22.09 6.73
C ILE A 283 -19.04 21.55 5.30
N SER A 284 -20.21 21.06 4.85
CA SER A 284 -20.40 20.50 3.50
C SER A 284 -20.02 21.49 2.41
N ALA A 285 -20.26 22.79 2.61
CA ALA A 285 -19.96 23.85 1.65
C ALA A 285 -18.46 23.96 1.28
N TYR A 286 -17.55 23.44 2.12
CA TYR A 286 -16.12 23.40 1.83
C TYR A 286 -15.71 22.21 0.94
N GLY A 287 -16.61 21.23 0.75
CA GLY A 287 -16.39 20.04 -0.09
C GLY A 287 -15.36 19.03 0.44
N SER A 288 -14.53 19.40 1.42
CA SER A 288 -13.50 18.52 1.99
C SER A 288 -13.10 18.94 3.40
N TRP A 289 -12.63 17.98 4.20
CA TRP A 289 -12.08 18.24 5.53
C TRP A 289 -10.85 19.17 5.51
N PRO A 290 -9.86 19.00 4.62
CA PRO A 290 -8.73 19.94 4.54
C PRO A 290 -9.14 21.36 4.19
N ALA A 291 -10.11 21.56 3.28
CA ALA A 291 -10.61 22.89 2.93
C ALA A 291 -11.33 23.56 4.10
N ALA A 292 -12.11 22.80 4.89
CA ALA A 292 -12.77 23.31 6.08
C ALA A 292 -11.75 23.74 7.17
N ILE A 293 -10.67 22.97 7.37
CA ILE A 293 -9.58 23.36 8.28
C ILE A 293 -8.90 24.64 7.80
N ALA A 294 -8.54 24.72 6.51
CA ALA A 294 -7.88 25.89 5.94
C ALA A 294 -8.72 27.17 6.06
N ALA A 295 -10.05 27.03 6.03
CA ALA A 295 -11.01 28.12 6.23
C ALA A 295 -11.28 28.46 7.70
N GLY A 296 -10.70 27.75 8.67
CA GLY A 296 -10.95 27.94 10.10
C GLY A 296 -12.34 27.48 10.55
N ALA A 297 -13.02 26.63 9.77
CA ALA A 297 -14.35 26.12 10.08
C ALA A 297 -14.32 24.90 11.03
N VAL A 298 -13.14 24.36 11.30
CA VAL A 298 -12.93 23.27 12.25
C VAL A 298 -12.26 23.82 13.51
N PRO A 299 -12.82 23.60 14.71
CA PRO A 299 -12.19 23.97 15.97
C PRO A 299 -10.84 23.27 16.12
N SER A 300 -9.83 24.03 16.56
CA SER A 300 -8.48 23.54 16.90
C SER A 300 -8.49 22.60 18.10
#